data_AF-A0AAE1BQZ6-F1
#
_entry.id   AF-A0AAE1BQZ6-F1
#
_cell.length_a   1.000
_cell.length_b   1.000
_cell.length_c   1.000
_cell.angle_alpha   90.00
_cell.angle_beta   90.00
_cell.angle_gamma   90.00
#
_symmetry.space_group_name_H-M   'P 1'
#
loop_
_entity.id
_entity.type
_entity.pdbx_description
1 polymer ?
#
loop_
_entity_poly.entity_id
_entity_poly.type
_entity_poly.pdbx_seq_one_letter_code
_entity_poly.pdbx_strand_id
1 'polypeptide(L)'
;MDGDDSGGEDEWASLRRRFSMEGMDWGDHEPSARTLHVWHWVVDAEANLKAARHINDKLRRQHDEEKGELEAYSSHLRQKFEEKVRALEGEAGQLRGDLEALMAGAGAVATMMQQEGLHDLANSSLGEQIAYLLVERSRLMEELTSARTRPASDREKDLTAQLIKSCTDLELLKRLHQETENQLMEMTDRVRLLEKASHQVELDNETLAYKILIFVEVNRQEQVSAAWMSVHFTLECSGGSHPGAVADTRSQNPYE
;
A
#
# COMPACT_ATOMS: atom_id res chain seq x y z
N MET A 1 66.78 4.25 -62.07
CA MET A 1 67.99 3.43 -62.24
C MET A 1 68.67 3.96 -63.47
N ASP A 2 69.47 5.01 -63.29
CA ASP A 2 70.38 5.50 -64.31
C ASP A 2 71.73 4.85 -64.01
N GLY A 3 72.17 3.99 -64.92
CA GLY A 3 73.48 3.38 -64.89
C GLY A 3 74.51 4.43 -65.26
N ASP A 4 75.29 4.86 -64.27
CA ASP A 4 76.47 5.68 -64.48
C ASP A 4 77.60 4.78 -64.99
N ASP A 5 77.77 4.82 -66.30
CA ASP A 5 78.89 4.25 -67.05
C ASP A 5 80.14 5.09 -66.74
N SER A 6 80.74 4.85 -65.57
CA SER A 6 82.03 5.44 -65.21
C SER A 6 83.11 4.84 -66.10
N GLY A 7 83.50 5.58 -67.13
CA GLY A 7 84.64 5.28 -67.99
C GLY A 7 85.86 4.88 -67.17
N GLY A 8 86.57 3.85 -67.64
CA GLY A 8 87.79 3.35 -67.01
C GLY A 8 88.81 4.47 -66.82
N GLU A 9 88.79 5.08 -65.63
CA GLU A 9 89.90 5.89 -65.15
C GLU A 9 91.14 4.99 -65.20
N ASP A 10 92.19 5.44 -65.88
CA ASP A 10 93.46 4.71 -65.95
C ASP A 10 93.91 4.39 -64.52
N GLU A 11 93.74 3.14 -64.09
CA GLU A 11 94.03 2.66 -62.73
C GLU A 11 95.48 3.00 -62.36
N TRP A 12 96.37 3.02 -63.35
CA TRP A 12 97.77 3.42 -63.19
C TRP A 12 97.94 4.92 -62.97
N ALA A 13 97.15 5.77 -63.62
CA ALA A 13 97.12 7.20 -63.32
C ALA A 13 96.57 7.48 -61.91
N SER A 14 95.58 6.72 -61.46
CA SER A 14 95.03 6.80 -60.11
C SER A 14 96.05 6.38 -59.04
N LEU A 15 96.75 5.26 -59.26
CA LEU A 15 97.85 4.83 -58.40
C LEU A 15 98.96 5.87 -58.34
N ARG A 16 99.44 6.36 -59.50
CA ARG A 16 100.45 7.42 -59.57
C ARG A 16 100.03 8.67 -58.77
N ARG A 17 98.78 9.11 -58.92
CA ARG A 17 98.23 10.25 -58.18
C ARG A 17 98.25 9.99 -56.67
N ARG A 18 97.86 8.79 -56.23
CA ARG A 18 97.86 8.44 -54.80
C ARG A 18 99.26 8.39 -54.20
N PHE A 19 100.25 7.86 -54.94
CA PHE A 19 101.66 7.93 -54.54
C PHE A 19 102.11 9.39 -54.36
N SER A 20 101.79 10.25 -55.33
CA SER A 20 102.11 11.68 -55.22
C SER A 20 101.41 12.37 -54.04
N MET A 21 100.17 12.00 -53.73
CA MET A 21 99.43 12.52 -52.57
C MET A 21 100.06 12.13 -51.23
N GLU A 22 100.71 10.97 -51.17
CA GLU A 22 101.44 10.50 -49.98
C GLU A 22 102.91 10.98 -49.97
N GLY A 23 103.29 11.85 -50.91
CA GLY A 23 104.62 12.45 -50.99
C GLY A 23 105.68 11.54 -51.61
N MET A 24 105.28 10.52 -52.35
CA MET A 24 106.17 9.56 -53.00
C MET A 24 106.20 9.80 -54.52
N ASP A 25 107.39 9.94 -55.11
CA ASP A 25 107.54 10.01 -56.56
C ASP A 25 107.52 8.61 -57.16
N TRP A 26 106.59 8.37 -58.09
CA TRP A 26 106.44 7.10 -58.78
C TRP A 26 107.71 6.69 -59.53
N GLY A 27 108.49 7.64 -60.06
CA GLY A 27 109.69 7.37 -60.84
C GLY A 27 110.91 6.93 -60.01
N ASP A 28 110.97 7.37 -58.76
CA ASP A 28 112.16 7.22 -57.90
C ASP A 28 112.22 5.89 -57.13
N HIS A 29 111.07 5.21 -57.00
CA HIS A 29 110.97 3.96 -56.25
C HIS A 29 111.18 2.73 -57.14
N GLU A 30 111.97 1.77 -56.63
CA GLU A 30 112.11 0.44 -57.24
C GLU A 30 110.72 -0.23 -57.37
N PRO A 31 110.44 -0.99 -58.46
CA PRO A 31 109.17 -1.68 -58.63
C PRO A 31 108.72 -2.53 -57.43
N SER A 32 109.66 -3.16 -56.71
CA SER A 32 109.41 -3.94 -55.51
C SER A 32 108.87 -3.09 -54.34
N ALA A 33 109.44 -1.90 -54.13
CA ALA A 33 109.00 -0.95 -53.10
C ALA A 33 107.61 -0.39 -53.39
N ARG A 34 107.30 -0.05 -54.66
CA ARG A 34 105.95 0.38 -55.05
C ARG A 34 104.92 -0.73 -54.82
N THR A 35 105.28 -1.98 -55.14
CA THR A 35 104.40 -3.14 -54.92
C THR A 35 104.09 -3.33 -53.44
N LEU A 36 105.11 -3.19 -52.57
CA LEU A 36 104.93 -3.29 -51.12
C LEU A 36 104.01 -2.18 -50.57
N HIS A 37 104.13 -0.96 -51.08
CA HIS A 37 103.29 0.16 -50.65
C HIS A 37 101.83 -0.01 -51.08
N VAL A 38 101.59 -0.45 -52.33
CA VAL A 38 100.24 -0.83 -52.79
C VAL A 38 99.68 -1.95 -51.95
N TRP A 39 100.51 -2.93 -51.56
CA TRP A 39 100.06 -4.01 -50.69
C TRP A 39 99.63 -3.50 -49.30
N HIS A 40 100.38 -2.59 -48.68
CA HIS A 40 99.95 -1.93 -47.44
C HIS A 40 98.59 -1.25 -47.59
N TRP A 41 98.37 -0.49 -48.67
CA TRP A 41 97.06 0.13 -48.91
C TRP A 41 95.92 -0.87 -49.02
N VAL A 42 96.15 -2.01 -49.66
CA VAL A 42 95.13 -3.06 -49.80
C VAL A 42 94.84 -3.69 -48.44
N VAL A 43 95.85 -3.98 -47.64
CA VAL A 43 95.68 -4.50 -46.27
C VAL A 43 94.92 -3.50 -45.40
N ASP A 44 95.28 -2.23 -45.44
CA ASP A 44 94.61 -1.17 -44.69
C ASP A 44 93.16 -1.00 -45.15
N ALA A 45 92.91 -1.02 -46.46
CA ALA A 45 91.56 -0.97 -47.02
C ALA A 45 90.72 -2.18 -46.57
N GLU A 46 91.30 -3.38 -46.51
CA GLU A 46 90.63 -4.57 -46.02
C GLU A 46 90.30 -4.46 -44.52
N ALA A 47 91.25 -3.98 -43.71
CA ALA A 47 91.04 -3.74 -42.29
C ALA A 47 89.93 -2.69 -42.05
N ASN A 48 89.97 -1.58 -42.79
CA ASN A 48 88.95 -0.54 -42.76
C ASN A 48 87.58 -1.05 -43.18
N LEU A 49 87.51 -1.88 -44.23
CA LEU A 49 86.26 -2.48 -44.68
C LEU A 49 85.68 -3.44 -43.64
N LYS A 50 86.52 -4.24 -42.96
CA LYS A 50 86.09 -5.10 -41.85
C LYS A 50 85.55 -4.27 -40.68
N ALA A 51 86.23 -3.19 -40.30
CA ALA A 51 85.78 -2.28 -39.25
C ALA A 51 84.44 -1.60 -39.61
N ALA A 52 84.32 -1.10 -40.84
CA ALA A 52 83.09 -0.48 -41.33
C ALA A 52 81.91 -1.46 -41.36
N ARG A 53 82.13 -2.72 -41.78
CA ARG A 53 81.11 -3.79 -41.70
C ARG A 53 80.68 -4.04 -40.26
N HIS A 54 81.63 -4.15 -39.33
CA HIS A 54 81.32 -4.36 -37.92
C HIS A 54 80.50 -3.21 -37.31
N ILE A 55 80.85 -1.97 -37.64
CA ILE A 55 80.08 -0.77 -37.23
C ILE A 55 78.68 -0.81 -37.85
N ASN A 56 78.55 -1.15 -39.13
CA ASN A 56 77.24 -1.24 -39.79
C ASN A 56 76.37 -2.32 -39.13
N ASP A 57 76.92 -3.48 -38.81
CA ASP A 57 76.20 -4.54 -38.11
C ASP A 57 75.78 -4.10 -36.71
N LYS A 58 76.62 -3.33 -36.00
CA LYS A 58 76.27 -2.77 -34.69
C LYS A 58 75.11 -1.78 -34.81
N LEU A 59 75.19 -0.85 -35.75
CA LEU A 59 74.13 0.14 -36.00
C LEU A 59 72.81 -0.52 -36.42
N ARG A 60 72.86 -1.59 -37.22
CA ARG A 60 71.66 -2.37 -37.58
C ARG A 60 70.99 -2.97 -36.35
N ARG A 61 71.77 -3.61 -35.47
CA ARG A 61 71.22 -4.17 -34.21
C ARG A 61 70.60 -3.09 -33.33
N GLN A 62 71.29 -1.97 -33.15
CA GLN A 62 70.77 -0.84 -32.37
C GLN A 62 69.48 -0.27 -32.97
N HIS A 63 69.44 -0.10 -34.29
CA HIS A 63 68.23 0.34 -34.98
C HIS A 63 67.05 -0.64 -34.79
N ASP A 64 67.32 -1.95 -34.88
CA ASP A 64 66.28 -2.96 -34.69
C ASP A 64 65.78 -3.00 -33.23
N GLU A 65 66.68 -2.80 -32.25
CA GLU A 65 66.34 -2.66 -30.83
C GLU A 65 65.46 -1.42 -30.58
N GLU A 66 65.90 -0.24 -31.02
CA GLU A 66 65.15 1.02 -30.89
C GLU A 66 63.78 0.95 -31.57
N LYS A 67 63.72 0.33 -32.76
CA LYS A 67 62.46 0.10 -33.47
C LYS A 67 61.52 -0.79 -32.65
N GLY A 68 62.02 -1.87 -32.06
CA GLY A 68 61.23 -2.74 -31.19
C GLY A 68 60.70 -2.02 -29.95
N GLU A 69 61.51 -1.17 -29.32
CA GLU A 69 61.09 -0.35 -28.18
C GLU A 69 59.99 0.65 -28.56
N LEU A 70 60.12 1.32 -29.71
CA LEU A 70 59.12 2.25 -30.22
C LEU A 70 57.80 1.55 -30.57
N GLU A 71 57.85 0.36 -31.17
CA GLU A 71 56.67 -0.45 -31.46
C GLU A 71 55.96 -0.87 -30.17
N ALA A 72 56.71 -1.31 -29.15
CA ALA A 72 56.17 -1.65 -27.84
C ALA A 72 55.52 -0.45 -27.14
N TYR A 73 56.18 0.71 -27.16
CA TYR A 73 55.63 1.95 -26.59
C TYR A 73 54.36 2.41 -27.32
N SER A 74 54.36 2.38 -28.66
CA SER A 74 53.20 2.71 -29.48
C SER A 74 52.02 1.79 -29.20
N SER A 75 52.28 0.49 -29.08
CA SER A 75 51.26 -0.50 -28.71
C SER A 75 50.68 -0.23 -27.33
N HIS A 76 51.53 0.03 -26.34
CA HIS A 76 51.09 0.35 -24.98
C HIS A 76 50.24 1.63 -24.93
N LEU A 77 50.63 2.66 -25.68
CA LEU A 77 49.89 3.91 -25.75
C LEU A 77 48.53 3.71 -26.44
N ARG A 78 48.49 2.95 -27.54
CA ARG A 78 47.23 2.59 -28.22
C ARG A 78 46.29 1.85 -27.27
N GLN A 79 46.77 0.86 -26.53
CA GLN A 79 45.98 0.13 -25.54
C GLN A 79 45.40 1.08 -24.47
N LYS A 80 46.21 1.98 -23.91
CA LYS A 80 45.73 2.96 -22.92
C LYS A 80 44.66 3.89 -23.47
N PHE A 81 44.78 4.30 -24.73
CA PHE A 81 43.74 5.09 -25.38
C PHE A 81 42.46 4.29 -25.60
N GLU A 82 42.55 3.04 -26.05
CA GLU A 82 41.39 2.17 -26.21
C GLU A 82 40.66 1.92 -24.89
N GLU A 83 41.41 1.68 -23.80
CA GLU A 83 40.85 1.55 -22.45
C GLU A 83 40.12 2.83 -22.01
N LYS A 84 40.73 4.00 -22.24
CA LYS A 84 40.12 5.29 -21.90
C LYS A 84 38.88 5.57 -22.74
N VAL A 85 38.90 5.28 -24.04
CA VAL A 85 37.75 5.43 -24.93
C VAL A 85 36.62 4.53 -24.45
N ARG A 86 36.90 3.25 -24.18
CA ARG A 86 35.90 2.31 -23.66
C ARG A 86 35.27 2.77 -22.34
N ALA A 87 36.08 3.32 -21.43
CA ALA A 87 35.58 3.88 -20.17
C ALA A 87 34.64 5.07 -20.40
N LEU A 88 35.03 6.01 -21.28
CA LEU A 88 34.21 7.18 -21.62
C LEU A 88 32.92 6.79 -22.37
N GLU A 89 32.98 5.79 -23.25
CA GLU A 89 31.80 5.24 -23.92
C GLU A 89 30.83 4.61 -22.93
N GLY A 90 31.35 3.89 -21.94
CA GLY A 90 30.57 3.33 -20.84
C GLY A 90 29.88 4.41 -20.00
N GLU A 91 30.62 5.44 -19.58
CA GLU A 91 30.08 6.57 -18.84
C GLU A 91 29.04 7.35 -19.64
N ALA A 92 29.30 7.62 -20.92
CA ALA A 92 28.34 8.26 -21.82
C ALA A 92 27.07 7.40 -22.02
N GLY A 93 27.21 6.07 -22.06
CA GLY A 93 26.09 5.15 -22.07
C GLY A 93 25.24 5.25 -20.81
N GLN A 94 25.87 5.24 -19.63
CA GLN A 94 25.18 5.38 -18.35
C GLN A 94 24.43 6.72 -18.24
N LEU A 95 25.10 7.82 -18.56
CA LEU A 95 24.50 9.16 -18.51
C LEU A 95 23.31 9.31 -19.45
N ARG A 96 23.35 8.68 -20.64
CA ARG A 96 22.18 8.62 -21.54
C ARG A 96 21.03 7.84 -20.92
N GLY A 97 21.31 6.69 -20.31
CA GLY A 97 20.29 5.90 -19.61
C GLY A 97 19.64 6.66 -18.45
N ASP A 98 20.43 7.34 -17.64
CA ASP A 98 19.94 8.16 -16.52
C ASP A 98 19.07 9.32 -17.02
N LEU A 99 19.46 9.96 -18.13
CA LEU A 99 18.68 11.02 -18.76
C LEU A 99 17.33 10.50 -19.28
N GLU A 100 17.32 9.36 -19.97
CA GLU A 100 16.09 8.73 -20.46
C GLU A 100 15.14 8.37 -19.31
N ALA A 101 15.67 7.80 -18.22
CA ALA A 101 14.89 7.49 -17.02
C ALA A 101 14.32 8.75 -16.36
N LEU A 102 15.11 9.82 -16.26
CA LEU A 102 14.67 11.11 -15.71
C LEU A 102 13.55 11.73 -16.58
N MET A 103 13.71 11.68 -17.91
CA MET A 103 12.70 12.17 -18.86
C MET A 103 11.41 11.36 -18.79
N ALA A 104 11.49 10.04 -18.68
CA ALA A 104 10.34 9.17 -18.51
C ALA A 104 9.60 9.48 -17.18
N GLY A 105 10.34 9.65 -16.09
CA GLY A 105 9.79 10.06 -14.80
C GLY A 105 9.12 11.44 -14.87
N ALA A 106 9.78 12.43 -15.46
CA ALA A 106 9.22 13.77 -15.65
C ALA A 106 7.95 13.74 -16.52
N GLY A 107 7.94 12.94 -17.59
CA GLY A 107 6.78 12.77 -18.46
C GLY A 107 5.59 12.13 -17.73
N ALA A 108 5.84 11.14 -16.87
CA ALA A 108 4.80 10.53 -16.04
C ALA A 108 4.20 11.55 -15.05
N VAL A 109 5.04 12.34 -14.37
CA VAL A 109 4.59 13.42 -13.46
C VAL A 109 3.78 14.47 -14.22
N ALA A 110 4.24 14.91 -15.39
CA ALA A 110 3.51 15.87 -16.23
C ALA A 110 2.14 15.32 -16.65
N THR A 111 2.05 14.04 -17.02
CA THR A 111 0.79 13.37 -17.37
C THR A 111 -0.17 13.35 -16.17
N MET A 112 0.32 13.03 -14.98
CA MET A 112 -0.49 13.05 -13.76
C MET A 112 -0.99 14.47 -13.44
N MET A 113 -0.13 15.49 -13.56
CA MET A 113 -0.54 16.89 -13.36
C MET A 113 -1.61 17.31 -14.36
N GLN A 114 -1.51 16.91 -15.63
CA GLN A 114 -2.54 17.18 -16.63
C GLN A 114 -3.88 16.51 -16.28
N GLN A 115 -3.87 15.26 -15.79
CA GLN A 115 -5.07 14.56 -15.35
C GLN A 115 -5.79 15.28 -14.20
N GLU A 116 -5.03 15.89 -13.29
CA GLU A 116 -5.55 16.71 -12.17
C GLU A 116 -5.90 18.15 -12.59
N GLY A 117 -5.85 18.47 -13.89
CA GLY A 117 -6.21 19.79 -14.41
C GLY A 117 -5.12 20.86 -14.34
N LEU A 118 -3.91 20.51 -13.88
CA LEU A 118 -2.75 21.40 -13.75
C LEU A 118 -1.93 21.49 -15.04
N HIS A 119 -2.58 21.73 -16.18
CA HIS A 119 -1.94 21.68 -17.51
C HIS A 119 -0.82 22.71 -17.67
N ASP A 120 -1.06 23.97 -17.29
CA ASP A 120 -0.08 25.05 -17.43
C ASP A 120 1.15 24.81 -16.55
N LEU A 121 0.93 24.22 -15.37
CA LEU A 121 2.01 23.86 -14.44
C LEU A 121 2.77 22.61 -14.92
N ALA A 122 2.09 21.62 -15.51
CA ALA A 122 2.75 20.43 -16.07
C ALA A 122 3.77 20.78 -17.16
N ASN A 123 3.53 21.87 -17.88
CA ASN A 123 4.40 22.39 -18.94
C ASN A 123 5.44 23.41 -18.44
N SER A 124 5.40 23.78 -17.15
CA SER A 124 6.36 24.70 -16.56
C SER A 124 7.65 24.00 -16.16
N SER A 125 8.68 24.76 -15.77
CA SER A 125 9.91 24.16 -15.27
C SER A 125 9.68 23.37 -13.97
N LEU A 126 10.51 22.35 -13.68
CA LEU A 126 10.41 21.57 -12.45
C LEU A 126 10.51 22.46 -11.19
N GLY A 127 11.31 23.53 -11.25
CA GLY A 127 11.42 24.50 -10.16
C GLY A 127 10.10 25.22 -9.88
N GLU A 128 9.38 25.65 -10.92
CA GLU A 128 8.06 26.27 -10.80
C GLU A 128 7.00 25.26 -10.30
N GLN A 129 7.04 24.03 -10.81
CA GLN A 129 6.17 22.94 -10.34
C GLN A 129 6.33 22.71 -8.84
N ILE A 130 7.57 22.58 -8.37
CA ILE A 130 7.88 22.39 -6.95
C ILE A 130 7.46 23.62 -6.13
N ALA A 131 7.76 24.82 -6.59
CA ALA A 131 7.40 26.05 -5.89
C ALA A 131 5.88 26.18 -5.71
N TYR A 132 5.10 25.93 -6.77
CA TYR A 132 3.64 25.94 -6.70
C TYR A 132 3.12 24.91 -5.70
N LEU A 133 3.58 23.66 -5.78
CA LEU A 133 3.13 22.60 -4.88
C LEU A 133 3.47 22.88 -3.42
N LEU A 134 4.63 23.49 -3.14
CA LEU A 134 5.01 23.89 -1.78
C LEU A 134 4.12 25.01 -1.23
N VAL A 135 3.77 25.99 -2.06
CA VAL A 135 2.85 27.08 -1.69
C VAL A 135 1.45 26.51 -1.42
N GLU A 136 0.93 25.70 -2.35
CA GLU A 136 -0.42 25.15 -2.22
C GLU A 136 -0.53 24.17 -1.05
N ARG A 137 0.52 23.35 -0.81
CA ARG A 137 0.61 22.52 0.40
C ARG A 137 0.54 23.37 1.68
N SER A 138 1.25 24.50 1.73
CA SER A 138 1.24 25.37 2.91
C SER A 138 -0.14 26.00 3.12
N ARG A 139 -0.76 26.50 2.05
CA ARG A 139 -2.12 27.03 2.07
C ARG A 139 -3.14 25.98 2.55
N LEU A 140 -3.11 24.77 2.00
CA LEU A 140 -4.03 23.68 2.41
C LEU A 140 -3.82 23.29 3.87
N MET A 141 -2.59 23.33 4.37
CA MET A 141 -2.32 23.10 5.80
C MET A 141 -2.89 24.22 6.68
N GLU A 142 -2.83 25.48 6.24
CA GLU A 142 -3.48 26.60 6.92
C GLU A 142 -5.02 26.48 6.90
N GLU A 143 -5.61 26.10 5.77
CA GLU A 143 -7.06 25.87 5.66
C GLU A 143 -7.51 24.70 6.56
N LEU A 144 -6.75 23.60 6.60
CA LEU A 144 -7.03 22.45 7.46
C LEU A 144 -6.95 22.82 8.95
N THR A 145 -5.92 23.55 9.35
CA THR A 145 -5.77 24.00 10.73
C THR A 145 -6.87 24.99 11.11
N SER A 146 -7.23 25.91 10.20
CA SER A 146 -8.37 26.81 10.38
C SER A 146 -9.68 26.05 10.52
N ALA A 147 -9.95 25.05 9.68
CA ALA A 147 -11.14 24.21 9.78
C ALA A 147 -11.21 23.42 11.10
N ARG A 148 -10.05 22.94 11.60
CA ARG A 148 -9.97 22.19 12.86
C ARG A 148 -10.12 23.09 14.10
N THR A 149 -9.67 24.34 14.01
CA THR A 149 -9.73 25.32 15.10
C THR A 149 -10.96 26.20 15.05
N ARG A 150 -11.70 26.16 13.93
CA ARG A 150 -12.96 26.88 13.77
C ARG A 150 -13.92 26.45 14.87
N PRO A 151 -14.32 27.37 15.77
CA PRO A 151 -15.29 27.04 16.79
C PRO A 151 -16.59 26.61 16.10
N ALA A 152 -17.26 25.60 16.67
CA ALA A 152 -18.55 25.15 16.17
C ALA A 152 -19.47 26.36 15.97
N SER A 153 -20.11 26.43 14.80
CA SER A 153 -21.07 27.49 14.51
C SER A 153 -22.17 27.48 15.57
N ASP A 154 -22.77 28.63 15.88
CA ASP A 154 -23.91 28.67 16.82
C ASP A 154 -25.05 27.75 16.35
N ARG A 155 -25.21 27.59 15.02
CA ARG A 155 -26.12 26.59 14.44
C ARG A 155 -25.71 25.15 14.75
N GLU A 156 -24.42 24.83 14.73
CA GLU A 156 -23.92 23.50 15.10
C GLU A 156 -24.08 23.25 16.60
N LYS A 157 -23.85 24.25 17.44
CA LYS A 157 -24.12 24.19 18.88
C LYS A 157 -25.61 23.97 19.16
N ASP A 158 -26.49 24.70 18.47
CA ASP A 158 -27.94 24.54 18.58
C ASP A 158 -28.40 23.16 18.12
N LEU A 159 -27.89 22.65 17.00
CA LEU A 159 -28.17 21.29 16.54
C LEU A 159 -27.67 20.25 17.53
N THR A 160 -26.49 20.44 18.12
CA THR A 160 -25.95 19.56 19.16
C THR A 160 -26.81 19.60 20.41
N ALA A 161 -27.26 20.78 20.84
CA ALA A 161 -28.15 20.94 21.98
C ALA A 161 -29.54 20.31 21.72
N GLN A 162 -30.09 20.48 20.52
CA GLN A 162 -31.33 19.82 20.11
C GLN A 162 -31.19 18.30 20.07
N LEU A 163 -30.06 17.79 19.58
CA LEU A 163 -29.76 16.35 19.56
C LEU A 163 -29.66 15.81 20.99
N ILE A 164 -28.91 16.47 21.87
CA ILE A 164 -28.81 16.10 23.29
C ILE A 164 -30.20 16.08 23.93
N LYS A 165 -31.00 17.14 23.74
CA LYS A 165 -32.36 17.23 24.26
C LYS A 165 -33.26 16.10 23.73
N SER A 166 -33.22 15.85 22.43
CA SER A 166 -34.01 14.78 21.80
C SER A 166 -33.61 13.40 22.31
N CYS A 167 -32.31 13.15 22.54
CA CYS A 167 -31.83 11.91 23.12
C CYS A 167 -32.32 11.74 24.57
N THR A 168 -32.25 12.79 25.39
CA THR A 168 -32.74 12.75 26.77
C THR A 168 -34.26 12.55 26.83
N ASP A 169 -35.01 13.22 25.97
CA ASP A 169 -36.47 13.09 25.89
C ASP A 169 -36.87 11.67 25.44
N LEU A 170 -36.14 11.09 24.48
CA LEU A 170 -36.35 9.72 24.02
C LEU A 170 -36.08 8.69 25.13
N GLU A 171 -35.02 8.86 25.91
CA GLU A 171 -34.74 7.99 27.06
C GLU A 171 -35.82 8.10 28.14
N LEU A 172 -36.33 9.31 28.41
CA LEU A 172 -37.42 9.52 29.35
C LEU A 172 -38.71 8.83 28.89
N LEU A 173 -39.07 9.01 27.61
CA LEU A 173 -40.24 8.37 27.00
C LEU A 173 -40.15 6.84 27.08
N LYS A 174 -38.97 6.25 26.84
CA LYS A 174 -38.76 4.80 26.98
C LYS A 174 -39.02 4.32 28.41
N ARG A 175 -38.56 5.05 29.42
CA ARG A 175 -38.80 4.69 30.84
C ARG A 175 -40.28 4.77 31.19
N LEU A 176 -40.95 5.86 30.78
CA LEU A 176 -42.38 6.05 30.99
C LEU A 176 -43.20 4.96 30.31
N HIS A 177 -42.85 4.63 29.06
CA HIS A 177 -43.51 3.56 28.32
C HIS A 177 -43.37 2.22 29.06
N GLN A 178 -42.16 1.86 29.51
CA GLN A 178 -41.92 0.65 30.28
C GLN A 178 -42.75 0.61 31.57
N GLU A 179 -42.86 1.74 32.27
CA GLU A 179 -43.69 1.85 33.48
C GLU A 179 -45.17 1.64 33.18
N THR A 180 -45.69 2.25 32.11
CA THR A 180 -47.08 2.04 31.68
C THR A 180 -47.36 0.60 31.24
N GLU A 181 -46.42 -0.07 30.57
CA GLU A 181 -46.54 -1.48 30.23
C GLU A 181 -46.60 -2.36 31.47
N ASN A 182 -45.74 -2.09 32.46
CA ASN A 182 -45.77 -2.82 33.74
C ASN A 182 -47.10 -2.64 34.47
N GLN A 183 -47.64 -1.42 34.50
CA GLN A 183 -48.96 -1.14 35.10
C GLN A 183 -50.10 -1.84 34.35
N LEU A 184 -50.05 -1.86 33.01
CA LEU A 184 -51.04 -2.58 32.20
C LEU A 184 -50.98 -4.09 32.43
N MET A 185 -49.78 -4.66 32.56
CA MET A 185 -49.60 -6.07 32.89
C MET A 185 -50.19 -6.40 34.27
N GLU A 186 -49.91 -5.59 35.28
CA GLU A 186 -50.47 -5.75 36.63
C GLU A 186 -52.00 -5.65 36.62
N MET A 187 -52.57 -4.65 35.92
CA MET A 187 -54.02 -4.53 35.77
C MET A 187 -54.63 -5.72 35.02
N THR A 188 -53.97 -6.21 33.98
CA THR A 188 -54.44 -7.36 33.20
C THR A 188 -54.46 -8.62 34.07
N ASP A 189 -53.43 -8.85 34.88
CA ASP A 189 -53.40 -9.96 35.84
C ASP A 189 -54.50 -9.82 36.90
N ARG A 190 -54.74 -8.60 37.38
CA ARG A 190 -55.81 -8.31 38.34
C ARG A 190 -57.20 -8.57 37.75
N VAL A 191 -57.47 -8.14 36.53
CA VAL A 191 -58.72 -8.42 35.81
C VAL A 191 -58.88 -9.93 35.62
N ARG A 192 -57.83 -10.63 35.19
CA ARG A 192 -57.87 -12.09 35.01
C ARG A 192 -58.16 -12.85 36.31
N LEU A 193 -57.65 -12.37 37.44
CA LEU A 193 -57.97 -12.93 38.76
C LEU A 193 -59.43 -12.66 39.15
N LEU A 194 -59.93 -11.45 38.91
CA LEU A 194 -61.33 -11.09 39.16
C LEU A 194 -62.29 -11.88 38.28
N GLU A 195 -61.97 -12.09 37.00
CA GLU A 195 -62.75 -12.92 36.08
C GLU A 195 -62.83 -14.38 36.56
N LYS A 196 -61.70 -14.96 37.00
CA LYS A 196 -61.68 -16.31 37.59
C LYS A 196 -62.53 -16.40 38.86
N ALA A 197 -62.42 -15.42 39.75
CA ALA A 197 -63.21 -15.37 40.97
C ALA A 197 -64.70 -15.20 40.66
N SER A 198 -65.05 -14.33 39.71
CA SER A 198 -66.43 -14.14 39.24
C SER A 198 -67.00 -15.43 38.67
N HIS A 199 -66.26 -16.11 37.80
CA HIS A 199 -66.69 -17.38 37.22
C HIS A 199 -66.85 -18.48 38.28
N GLN A 200 -65.99 -18.52 39.29
CA GLN A 200 -66.15 -19.45 40.42
C GLN A 200 -67.44 -19.19 41.20
N VAL A 201 -67.76 -17.91 41.45
CA VAL A 201 -69.01 -17.52 42.13
C VAL A 201 -70.23 -17.90 41.29
N GLU A 202 -70.17 -17.77 39.96
CA GLU A 202 -71.23 -18.24 39.06
C GLU A 202 -71.47 -19.75 39.20
N LEU A 203 -70.41 -20.56 39.15
CA LEU A 203 -70.49 -22.02 39.33
C LEU A 203 -71.02 -22.41 40.72
N ASP A 204 -70.59 -21.71 41.76
CA ASP A 204 -71.06 -21.95 43.13
C ASP A 204 -72.55 -21.59 43.26
N ASN A 205 -73.00 -20.51 42.63
CA ASN A 205 -74.41 -20.11 42.58
C ASN A 205 -75.28 -21.12 41.81
N GLU A 206 -74.82 -21.61 40.66
CA GLU A 206 -75.50 -22.68 39.90
C GLU A 206 -75.61 -23.96 40.74
N THR A 207 -74.53 -24.34 41.42
CA THR A 207 -74.51 -25.50 42.32
C THR A 207 -75.47 -25.31 43.49
N LEU A 208 -75.51 -24.12 44.08
CA LEU A 208 -76.44 -23.79 45.17
C LEU A 208 -77.89 -23.81 44.67
N ALA A 209 -78.18 -23.23 43.51
CA ALA A 209 -79.50 -23.26 42.90
C ALA A 209 -79.97 -24.70 42.65
N TYR A 210 -79.09 -25.57 42.15
CA TYR A 210 -79.38 -27.00 41.98
C TYR A 210 -79.65 -27.69 43.32
N LYS A 211 -78.86 -27.42 44.37
CA LYS A 211 -79.09 -27.95 45.72
C LYS A 211 -80.42 -27.47 46.33
N ILE A 212 -80.77 -26.20 46.15
CA ILE A 212 -82.06 -25.64 46.59
C ILE A 212 -83.21 -26.31 45.85
N LEU A 213 -83.09 -26.51 44.53
CA LEU A 213 -84.09 -27.20 43.74
C LEU A 213 -84.35 -28.62 44.28
N ILE A 214 -83.28 -29.38 44.57
CA ILE A 214 -83.38 -30.70 45.19
C ILE A 214 -84.06 -30.61 46.57
N PHE A 215 -83.65 -29.65 47.41
CA PHE A 215 -84.22 -29.49 48.74
C PHE A 215 -85.71 -29.15 48.69
N VAL A 216 -86.13 -28.30 47.76
CA VAL A 216 -87.54 -27.98 47.51
C VAL A 216 -88.30 -29.22 47.04
N GLU A 217 -87.74 -30.04 46.14
CA GLU A 217 -88.40 -31.26 45.67
C GLU A 217 -88.52 -32.32 46.77
N VAL A 218 -87.50 -32.48 47.62
CA VAL A 218 -87.55 -33.35 48.81
C VAL A 218 -88.59 -32.84 49.80
N ASN A 219 -88.60 -31.55 50.12
CA ASN A 219 -89.60 -30.95 51.01
C ASN A 219 -91.02 -31.06 50.43
N ARG A 220 -91.17 -30.96 49.09
CA ARG A 220 -92.45 -31.19 48.40
C ARG A 220 -92.88 -32.65 48.54
N GLN A 221 -91.97 -33.61 48.40
CA GLN A 221 -92.27 -35.03 48.66
C GLN A 221 -92.64 -35.26 50.13
N GLU A 222 -91.97 -34.63 51.09
CA GLU A 222 -92.31 -34.69 52.51
C GLU A 222 -93.69 -34.09 52.79
N GLN A 223 -94.04 -32.95 52.21
CA GLN A 223 -95.38 -32.35 52.34
C GLN A 223 -96.46 -33.19 51.67
N VAL A 224 -96.20 -33.79 50.51
CA VAL A 224 -97.13 -34.73 49.87
C VAL A 224 -97.28 -35.99 50.72
N SER A 225 -96.20 -36.49 51.31
CA SER A 225 -96.22 -37.62 52.25
C SER A 225 -97.00 -37.29 53.53
N ALA A 226 -96.77 -36.09 54.10
CA ALA A 226 -97.50 -35.59 55.26
C ALA A 226 -98.98 -35.33 54.95
N ALA A 227 -99.31 -34.83 53.75
CA ALA A 227 -100.68 -34.67 53.28
C ALA A 227 -101.36 -36.02 53.03
N TRP A 228 -100.66 -37.01 52.46
CA TRP A 228 -101.14 -38.39 52.35
C TRP A 228 -101.37 -39.03 53.72
N MET A 229 -100.46 -38.82 54.68
CA MET A 229 -100.65 -39.26 56.07
C MET A 229 -101.81 -38.53 56.76
N SER A 230 -102.02 -37.23 56.49
CA SER A 230 -103.14 -36.45 57.03
C SER A 230 -104.48 -36.85 56.41
N VAL A 231 -104.54 -37.17 55.12
CA VAL A 231 -105.72 -37.74 54.44
C VAL A 231 -106.03 -39.15 54.94
N HIS A 232 -105.00 -39.97 55.20
CA HIS A 232 -105.16 -41.28 55.82
C HIS A 232 -105.66 -41.17 57.28
N PHE A 233 -105.18 -40.17 58.03
CA PHE A 233 -105.59 -39.92 59.41
C PHE A 233 -107.01 -39.30 59.50
N THR A 234 -107.42 -38.47 58.55
CA THR A 234 -108.78 -37.88 58.51
C THR A 234 -109.85 -38.83 58.00
N LEU A 235 -109.49 -39.89 57.28
CA LEU A 235 -110.43 -40.96 56.90
C LEU A 235 -110.67 -42.01 58.00
N GLU A 236 -109.84 -42.08 59.05
CA GLU A 236 -109.96 -43.13 60.08
C GLU A 236 -110.77 -42.77 61.33
N CYS A 237 -110.95 -41.50 61.72
CA CYS A 237 -111.54 -41.21 63.03
C CYS A 237 -112.40 -39.92 63.07
N SER A 238 -113.43 -39.84 62.22
CA SER A 238 -114.56 -38.92 62.42
C SER A 238 -115.73 -39.69 63.06
N GLY A 239 -115.74 -39.70 64.39
CA GLY A 239 -116.82 -40.26 65.20
C GLY A 239 -116.74 -39.82 66.65
N GLY A 240 -117.21 -38.60 66.96
CA GLY A 240 -117.62 -38.26 68.33
C GLY A 240 -117.19 -36.89 68.87
N SER A 241 -118.20 -36.02 69.04
CA SER A 241 -118.39 -35.09 70.15
C SER A 241 -117.67 -33.72 70.20
N HIS A 242 -118.53 -32.68 70.18
CA HIS A 242 -118.50 -31.33 70.78
C HIS A 242 -117.75 -31.16 72.12
N PRO A 243 -117.62 -29.94 72.74
CA PRO A 243 -117.79 -28.53 72.28
C PRO A 243 -116.68 -27.55 72.80
N GLY A 244 -116.82 -26.24 72.54
CA GLY A 244 -116.21 -25.13 73.33
C GLY A 244 -115.02 -24.43 72.63
N ALA A 245 -115.10 -23.17 72.19
CA ALA A 245 -115.23 -21.89 72.91
C ALA A 245 -113.88 -21.29 73.40
N VAL A 246 -113.63 -20.07 72.92
CA VAL A 246 -112.95 -18.93 73.58
C VAL A 246 -111.46 -18.65 73.27
N ALA A 247 -111.25 -17.39 72.86
CA ALA A 247 -110.09 -16.50 73.05
C ALA A 247 -108.77 -16.80 72.33
N ASP A 248 -107.84 -15.87 72.16
CA ASP A 248 -107.79 -14.40 72.02
C ASP A 248 -106.28 -14.11 71.91
N THR A 249 -105.94 -12.95 71.37
CA THR A 249 -104.68 -12.22 71.55
C THR A 249 -103.39 -12.67 70.83
N ARG A 250 -102.86 -11.68 70.09
CA ARG A 250 -101.48 -11.14 70.16
C ARG A 250 -100.33 -12.06 69.70
N SER A 251 -99.21 -11.57 69.20
CA SER A 251 -98.64 -10.26 68.88
C SER A 251 -97.22 -10.59 68.39
N GLN A 252 -96.60 -9.64 67.69
CA GLN A 252 -95.14 -9.37 67.64
C GLN A 252 -94.49 -9.48 66.24
N ASN A 253 -94.50 -8.32 65.58
CA ASN A 253 -93.31 -7.59 65.08
C ASN A 253 -92.10 -7.72 66.05
N PRO A 254 -90.82 -7.38 65.74
CA PRO A 254 -90.27 -6.73 64.53
C PRO A 254 -88.78 -7.08 64.15
N TYR A 255 -88.23 -6.38 63.13
CA TYR A 255 -86.80 -6.03 62.76
C TYR A 255 -85.69 -7.12 62.85
N GLU A 256 -84.69 -7.21 61.96
CA GLU A 256 -83.81 -6.22 61.32
C GLU A 256 -83.43 -6.62 59.88
#